data_AF-A0A520HW73-F1
#
_entry.id   AF-A0A520HW73-F1
#
_cell.length_a   1.000
_cell.length_b   1.000
_cell.length_c   1.000
_cell.angle_alpha   90.00
_cell.angle_beta   90.00
_cell.angle_gamma   90.00
#
_symmetry.space_group_name_H-M   'P 1'
#
loop_
_entity.id
_entity.type
_entity.pdbx_description
1 polymer ?
#
loop_
_entity_poly.entity_id
_entity_poly.type
_entity_poly.pdbx_seq_one_letter_code
_entity_poly.pdbx_strand_id
1 'polypeptide(L)'
;MIGPEALRESCAQHLAPGPGVEEHHGIDPPDTRRHQRHAAFPEQRNAGSGGCVAADHQPARRIGQQYRLHSDALPGVANQRRVTAITYLNDGFEGGETDFPAIGLRVRPVAGDVLLFHSILPGGGADPRARHAGLPVTRGVKWVATRWIRGAPYDPWSPS
;
A
#
# COMPACT_ATOMS: atom_id res chain seq x y z
N MET A 1 14.21 -24.57 -34.32
CA MET A 1 14.62 -23.16 -34.38
C MET A 1 13.49 -22.35 -35.00
N ILE A 2 12.62 -21.77 -34.17
CA ILE A 2 11.62 -20.77 -34.56
C ILE A 2 11.59 -19.76 -33.41
N GLY A 3 11.85 -18.49 -33.73
CA GLY A 3 12.07 -17.39 -32.79
C GLY A 3 10.78 -16.72 -32.27
N PRO A 4 10.91 -15.76 -31.34
CA PRO A 4 9.79 -15.20 -30.60
C PRO A 4 9.22 -13.97 -31.31
N GLU A 5 8.28 -14.19 -32.24
CA GLU A 5 7.53 -13.09 -32.88
C GLU A 5 6.09 -13.50 -33.21
N ALA A 6 5.37 -14.00 -32.22
CA ALA A 6 3.95 -14.36 -32.36
C ALA A 6 3.17 -13.91 -31.12
N LEU A 7 2.91 -12.59 -31.00
CA LEU A 7 1.72 -12.05 -30.33
C LEU A 7 1.60 -10.53 -30.55
N ARG A 8 1.42 -10.08 -31.81
CA ARG A 8 1.22 -8.63 -32.04
C ARG A 8 0.29 -8.18 -33.16
N GLU A 9 -0.58 -9.03 -33.68
CA GLU A 9 -1.58 -8.58 -34.66
C GLU A 9 -2.93 -9.25 -34.43
N SER A 10 -3.85 -8.54 -33.78
CA SER A 10 -5.30 -8.58 -34.06
C SER A 10 -6.00 -7.56 -33.16
N CYS A 11 -5.88 -6.29 -33.52
CA CYS A 11 -6.70 -5.21 -32.97
C CYS A 11 -7.02 -4.27 -34.12
N ALA A 12 -8.10 -4.56 -34.85
CA ALA A 12 -8.92 -3.62 -35.63
C ALA A 12 -9.74 -4.41 -36.66
N GLN A 13 -10.98 -4.73 -36.32
CA GLN A 13 -12.08 -4.79 -37.30
C GLN A 13 -13.41 -5.00 -36.55
N HIS A 14 -14.38 -4.16 -36.90
CA HIS A 14 -15.76 -4.07 -36.41
C HIS A 14 -15.98 -3.31 -35.09
N LEU A 15 -16.28 -2.01 -35.22
CA LEU A 15 -17.62 -1.45 -34.96
C LEU A 15 -17.60 0.04 -35.35
N ALA A 16 -18.41 0.40 -36.36
CA ALA A 16 -18.61 1.78 -36.81
C ALA A 16 -19.68 2.49 -35.95
N PRO A 17 -19.63 3.83 -35.78
CA PRO A 17 -20.60 4.58 -34.97
C PRO A 17 -21.86 4.96 -35.77
N GLY A 18 -23.03 4.89 -35.13
CA GLY A 18 -24.29 5.47 -35.61
C GLY A 18 -24.47 6.93 -35.16
N PRO A 19 -25.42 7.70 -35.74
CA PRO A 19 -25.57 9.13 -35.49
C PRO A 19 -26.27 9.40 -34.15
N GLY A 20 -25.86 10.49 -33.49
CA GLY A 20 -26.16 10.78 -32.09
C GLY A 20 -27.48 11.48 -31.80
N VAL A 21 -27.76 11.61 -30.50
CA VAL A 21 -28.54 12.70 -29.88
C VAL A 21 -28.24 12.79 -28.37
N GLU A 22 -28.00 14.04 -27.97
CA GLU A 22 -28.23 14.71 -26.67
C GLU A 22 -27.44 14.37 -25.39
N GLU A 23 -26.93 15.46 -24.81
CA GLU A 23 -26.10 15.57 -23.62
C GLU A 23 -26.92 15.45 -22.33
N HIS A 24 -26.42 14.68 -21.36
CA HIS A 24 -26.79 14.80 -19.96
C HIS A 24 -25.54 14.67 -19.09
N HIS A 25 -25.36 15.64 -18.19
CA HIS A 25 -24.30 15.78 -17.19
C HIS A 25 -23.71 14.45 -16.69
N GLY A 26 -22.56 14.08 -17.25
CA GLY A 26 -21.74 12.95 -16.83
C GLY A 26 -20.56 13.44 -15.99
N ILE A 27 -20.48 12.92 -14.77
CA ILE A 27 -19.30 13.00 -13.91
C ILE A 27 -18.11 12.43 -14.70
N ASP A 28 -17.03 13.20 -14.81
CA ASP A 28 -15.79 12.75 -15.46
C ASP A 28 -15.35 11.39 -14.87
N PRO A 29 -15.06 10.37 -15.70
CA PRO A 29 -14.45 9.14 -15.20
C PRO A 29 -13.09 9.48 -14.57
N PRO A 30 -12.75 8.94 -13.39
CA PRO A 30 -11.48 9.25 -12.75
C PRO A 30 -10.33 8.87 -13.68
N ASP A 31 -9.47 9.85 -13.94
CA ASP A 31 -8.22 9.69 -14.68
C ASP A 31 -7.41 8.53 -14.09
N THR A 32 -7.30 7.44 -14.86
CA THR A 32 -6.58 6.22 -14.47
C THR A 32 -5.08 6.31 -14.78
N ARG A 33 -4.55 7.48 -15.16
CA ARG A 33 -3.12 7.64 -15.42
C ARG A 33 -2.43 8.39 -14.29
N ARG A 34 -1.56 7.63 -13.62
CA ARG A 34 -0.47 8.05 -12.73
C ARG A 34 -0.96 8.53 -11.37
N HIS A 35 -0.44 7.89 -10.31
CA HIS A 35 0.38 8.53 -9.28
C HIS A 35 0.92 7.44 -8.35
N GLN A 36 1.91 6.66 -8.81
CA GLN A 36 2.88 6.10 -7.87
C GLN A 36 3.69 7.28 -7.33
N ARG A 37 3.19 7.97 -6.30
CA ARG A 37 4.01 8.93 -5.55
C ARG A 37 4.81 8.13 -4.54
N HIS A 38 6.01 7.71 -4.95
CA HIS A 38 7.00 7.16 -4.03
C HIS A 38 7.38 8.27 -3.06
N ALA A 39 7.06 8.13 -1.77
CA ALA A 39 7.87 8.81 -0.76
C ALA A 39 9.26 8.17 -0.84
N ALA A 40 10.23 8.90 -1.39
CA ALA A 40 11.56 8.37 -1.67
C ALA A 40 12.28 8.02 -0.37
N PHE A 41 12.24 6.74 0.00
CA PHE A 41 13.28 6.12 0.81
C PHE A 41 14.38 5.65 -0.15
N PRO A 42 15.68 5.87 0.15
CA PRO A 42 16.76 5.50 -0.76
C PRO A 42 16.72 3.99 -1.09
N GLU A 43 16.59 3.70 -2.37
CA GLU A 43 16.33 2.39 -2.97
C GLU A 43 17.57 1.48 -2.86
N GLN A 44 17.43 0.29 -2.26
CA GLN A 44 18.40 -0.80 -2.39
C GLN A 44 17.71 -2.00 -3.04
N ARG A 45 18.19 -2.37 -4.22
CA ARG A 45 17.67 -3.47 -5.05
C ARG A 45 17.86 -4.82 -4.36
N ASN A 46 16.86 -5.70 -4.40
CA ASN A 46 17.11 -7.13 -4.43
C ASN A 46 15.96 -7.92 -5.08
N ALA A 47 16.37 -8.97 -5.80
CA ALA A 47 15.58 -9.87 -6.62
C ALA A 47 14.94 -11.02 -5.83
N GLY A 48 13.87 -11.62 -6.37
CA GLY A 48 13.67 -13.07 -6.31
C GLY A 48 12.48 -13.62 -5.50
N SER A 49 11.62 -14.33 -6.23
CA SER A 49 10.75 -15.48 -5.89
C SER A 49 9.60 -15.30 -4.88
N GLY A 50 8.40 -15.55 -5.39
CA GLY A 50 7.13 -15.48 -4.68
C GLY A 50 6.87 -16.63 -3.70
N GLY A 51 6.01 -16.32 -2.73
CA GLY A 51 5.45 -17.24 -1.75
C GLY A 51 4.23 -16.59 -1.10
N CYS A 52 3.27 -17.43 -0.72
CA CYS A 52 1.90 -17.12 -0.27
C CYS A 52 1.80 -15.88 0.65
N VAL A 53 0.95 -14.92 0.28
CA VAL A 53 0.83 -13.61 0.93
C VAL A 53 -0.34 -13.61 1.92
N ALA A 54 -0.09 -13.75 3.22
CA ALA A 54 -1.13 -13.59 4.25
C ALA A 54 -1.44 -12.11 4.57
N ALA A 55 -2.47 -11.56 3.94
CA ALA A 55 -3.13 -10.30 4.32
C ALA A 55 -3.53 -10.20 5.80
N ASP A 56 -2.80 -9.51 6.70
CA ASP A 56 -3.36 -9.19 8.02
C ASP A 56 -4.31 -7.98 7.88
N HIS A 57 -5.61 -8.22 8.04
CA HIS A 57 -6.62 -7.16 7.94
C HIS A 57 -6.67 -6.40 9.27
N GLN A 58 -6.33 -5.11 9.27
CA GLN A 58 -6.61 -4.28 10.45
C GLN A 58 -8.10 -3.93 10.50
N PRO A 59 -8.73 -3.90 11.69
CA PRO A 59 -10.11 -3.49 11.82
C PRO A 59 -10.30 -2.05 11.33
N ALA A 60 -11.44 -1.78 10.68
CA ALA A 60 -11.81 -0.46 10.19
C ALA A 60 -11.77 0.59 11.32
N ARG A 61 -11.24 1.78 11.03
CA ARG A 61 -11.23 2.90 11.98
C ARG A 61 -12.46 3.77 11.75
N ARG A 62 -13.30 3.86 12.78
CA ARG A 62 -14.44 4.78 12.87
C ARG A 62 -13.98 6.16 13.36
N ILE A 63 -14.89 7.13 13.32
CA ILE A 63 -14.66 8.47 13.86
C ILE A 63 -14.07 8.39 15.28
N GLY A 64 -13.00 9.14 15.53
CA GLY A 64 -12.26 9.20 16.80
C GLY A 64 -11.27 8.05 17.03
N GLN A 65 -11.33 6.96 16.26
CA GLN A 65 -10.37 5.86 16.39
C GLN A 65 -9.02 6.25 15.77
N GLN A 66 -7.94 5.90 16.47
CA GLN A 66 -6.57 6.15 16.06
C GLN A 66 -5.70 4.93 16.33
N TYR A 67 -4.52 4.89 15.72
CA TYR A 67 -3.45 3.99 16.13
C TYR A 67 -2.31 4.82 16.72
N ARG A 68 -2.00 4.60 17.99
CA ARG A 68 -1.00 5.40 18.71
C ARG A 68 0.39 5.23 18.11
N LEU A 69 1.25 6.21 18.36
CA LEU A 69 2.62 6.22 17.88
C LEU A 69 3.38 4.97 18.34
N HIS A 70 3.83 4.15 17.39
CA HIS A 70 4.45 2.84 17.67
C HIS A 70 5.54 2.51 16.64
N SER A 71 6.21 1.37 16.85
CA SER A 71 7.09 0.73 15.87
C SER A 71 6.52 -0.62 15.50
N ASP A 72 6.71 -1.02 14.23
CA ASP A 72 6.36 -2.36 13.76
C ASP A 72 7.45 -3.41 14.04
N ALA A 73 8.67 -2.97 14.39
CA ALA A 73 9.74 -3.86 14.81
C ALA A 73 9.37 -4.56 16.13
N LEU A 74 9.72 -5.85 16.24
CA LEU A 74 9.38 -6.67 17.40
C LEU A 74 10.57 -6.76 18.36
N PRO A 75 10.40 -6.55 19.68
CA PRO A 75 11.49 -6.73 20.62
C PRO A 75 11.87 -8.23 20.73
N GLY A 76 13.17 -8.53 20.69
CA GLY A 76 13.69 -9.87 20.98
C GLY A 76 13.42 -10.96 19.94
N VAL A 77 12.93 -10.62 18.74
CA VAL A 77 12.63 -11.60 17.68
C VAL A 77 13.76 -11.63 16.64
N ALA A 78 14.26 -12.82 16.30
CA ALA A 78 15.30 -12.99 15.27
C ALA A 78 14.78 -12.71 13.85
N ASN A 79 13.65 -13.33 13.47
CA ASN A 79 13.02 -13.10 12.16
C ASN A 79 12.16 -11.83 12.17
N GLN A 80 12.79 -10.65 12.11
CA GLN A 80 12.12 -9.35 12.18
C GLN A 80 11.13 -9.07 11.05
N ARG A 81 10.14 -8.22 11.35
CA ARG A 81 9.32 -7.52 10.35
C ARG A 81 10.20 -6.45 9.70
N ARG A 82 10.70 -6.72 8.50
CA ARG A 82 11.68 -5.86 7.81
C ARG A 82 11.02 -4.68 7.10
N VAL A 83 9.87 -4.94 6.49
CA VAL A 83 9.11 -3.97 5.70
C VAL A 83 7.66 -4.01 6.14
N THR A 84 7.08 -2.83 6.32
CA THR A 84 5.64 -2.65 6.47
C THR A 84 5.07 -2.12 5.17
N ALA A 85 3.98 -2.75 4.71
CA ALA A 85 3.13 -2.22 3.66
C ALA A 85 1.74 -1.93 4.22
N ILE A 86 1.29 -0.68 4.09
CA ILE A 86 -0.06 -0.24 4.46
C ILE A 86 -0.80 0.10 3.18
N THR A 87 -1.83 -0.66 2.85
CA THR A 87 -2.72 -0.39 1.72
C THR A 87 -3.94 0.37 2.19
N TYR A 88 -4.25 1.50 1.55
CA TYR A 88 -5.46 2.27 1.82
C TYR A 88 -6.60 1.73 0.94
N LEU A 89 -7.70 1.29 1.57
CA LEU A 89 -8.72 0.48 0.89
C LEU A 89 -9.94 1.28 0.42
N ASN A 90 -10.09 2.53 0.86
CA ASN A 90 -11.23 3.38 0.51
C ASN A 90 -10.91 4.87 0.60
N ASP A 91 -11.75 5.67 -0.03
CA ASP A 91 -11.83 7.13 0.13
C ASP A 91 -13.11 7.51 0.91
N GLY A 92 -13.42 8.81 0.98
CA GLY A 92 -14.67 9.32 1.56
C GLY A 92 -14.62 9.55 3.08
N PHE A 93 -13.42 9.73 3.65
CA PHE A 93 -13.23 10.09 5.05
C PHE A 93 -12.36 11.35 5.20
N GLU A 94 -12.39 11.96 6.39
CA GLU A 94 -11.53 13.07 6.78
C GLU A 94 -10.64 12.71 7.97
N GLY A 95 -9.48 13.37 8.06
CA GLY A 95 -8.41 13.00 8.98
C GLY A 95 -7.81 11.63 8.62
N GLY A 96 -7.38 10.88 9.62
CA GLY A 96 -6.91 9.51 9.40
C GLY A 96 -5.55 9.41 8.71
N GLU A 97 -4.72 10.45 8.67
CA GLU A 97 -3.40 10.39 8.04
C GLU A 97 -2.47 9.38 8.74
N THR A 98 -1.48 8.87 7.99
CA THR A 98 -0.35 8.15 8.61
C THR A 98 0.76 9.15 8.88
N ASP A 99 1.10 9.35 10.15
CA ASP A 99 2.05 10.35 10.63
C ASP A 99 3.37 9.69 11.05
N PHE A 100 4.50 10.24 10.59
CA PHE A 100 5.86 9.84 10.97
C PHE A 100 6.58 11.04 11.62
N PRO A 101 6.39 11.26 12.94
CA PRO A 101 6.88 12.44 13.63
C PRO A 101 8.39 12.66 13.51
N ALA A 102 9.17 11.58 13.56
CA ALA A 102 10.63 11.65 13.59
C ALA A 102 11.25 12.24 12.30
N ILE A 103 10.51 12.20 11.19
CA ILE A 103 10.93 12.75 9.89
C ILE A 103 10.01 13.87 9.40
N GLY A 104 9.06 14.32 10.22
CA GLY A 104 8.12 15.39 9.86
C GLY A 104 7.23 15.06 8.66
N LEU A 105 6.96 13.78 8.39
CA LEU A 105 6.18 13.34 7.24
C LEU A 105 4.76 12.96 7.66
N ARG A 106 3.78 13.45 6.91
CA ARG A 106 2.38 13.02 7.03
C ARG A 106 1.85 12.57 5.67
N VAL A 107 1.32 11.36 5.63
CA VAL A 107 0.80 10.73 4.41
C VAL A 107 -0.72 10.75 4.45
N ARG A 108 -1.31 11.47 3.50
CA ARG A 108 -2.75 11.46 3.28
C ARG A 108 -3.14 10.17 2.53
N PRO A 109 -4.10 9.38 3.04
CA PRO A 109 -4.56 8.18 2.37
C PRO A 109 -5.28 8.51 1.06
N VAL A 110 -5.08 7.65 0.06
CA VAL A 110 -5.82 7.62 -1.20
C VAL A 110 -6.13 6.16 -1.50
N ALA A 111 -7.38 5.83 -1.85
CA ALA A 111 -7.76 4.45 -2.14
C ALA A 111 -6.88 3.82 -3.22
N GLY A 112 -6.40 2.62 -2.97
CA GLY A 112 -5.51 1.87 -3.88
C GLY A 112 -4.02 2.12 -3.65
N ASP A 113 -3.64 3.22 -2.99
CA ASP A 113 -2.23 3.49 -2.70
C ASP A 113 -1.68 2.56 -1.62
N VAL A 114 -0.38 2.24 -1.75
CA VAL A 114 0.38 1.47 -0.77
C VAL A 114 1.53 2.30 -0.25
N LEU A 115 1.53 2.53 1.07
CA LEU A 115 2.64 3.12 1.79
C LEU A 115 3.60 1.99 2.23
N LEU A 116 4.82 1.99 1.69
CA LEU A 116 5.88 1.07 2.06
C LEU A 116 7.00 1.78 2.84
N PHE A 117 7.50 1.14 3.89
CA PHE A 117 8.66 1.61 4.65
C PHE A 117 9.37 0.46 5.37
N HIS A 118 10.67 0.62 5.61
CA HIS A 118 11.45 -0.32 6.42
C HIS A 118 11.19 -0.10 7.91
N SER A 119 10.86 -1.17 8.65
CA SER A 119 10.60 -1.09 10.09
C SER A 119 11.88 -1.20 10.94
N ILE A 120 12.97 -1.70 10.34
CA ILE A 120 14.27 -1.94 10.99
C ILE A 120 15.42 -1.33 10.20
N LEU A 121 16.50 -1.01 10.90
CA LEU A 121 17.80 -0.68 10.33
C LEU A 121 18.47 -1.94 9.75
N PRO A 122 19.50 -1.81 8.88
CA PRO A 122 20.23 -2.95 8.34
C PRO A 122 20.78 -3.92 9.42
N GLY A 123 21.13 -3.39 10.60
CA GLY A 123 21.58 -4.18 11.76
C GLY A 123 20.48 -4.88 12.56
N GLY A 124 19.22 -4.82 12.13
CA GLY A 124 18.11 -5.55 12.77
C GLY A 124 17.37 -4.79 13.88
N GLY A 125 17.96 -3.72 14.41
CA GLY A 125 17.30 -2.85 15.39
C GLY A 125 16.15 -2.05 14.78
N ALA A 126 15.15 -1.69 15.59
CA ALA A 126 14.02 -0.86 15.17
C ALA A 126 14.53 0.46 14.56
N ASP A 127 13.98 0.88 13.41
CA ASP A 127 14.30 2.18 12.82
C ASP A 127 13.48 3.28 13.51
N PRO A 128 14.11 4.25 14.22
CA PRO A 128 13.37 5.33 14.88
C PRO A 128 12.57 6.21 13.91
N ARG A 129 13.01 6.30 12.64
CA ARG A 129 12.34 7.08 11.59
C ARG A 129 11.04 6.43 11.11
N ALA A 130 10.92 5.11 11.30
CA ALA A 130 9.75 4.33 10.94
C ALA A 130 8.66 4.34 12.02
N ARG A 131 8.90 5.01 13.16
CA ARG A 131 7.85 5.20 14.16
C ARG A 131 6.72 6.02 13.58
N HIS A 132 5.52 5.46 13.65
CA HIS A 132 4.36 6.05 12.98
C HIS A 132 3.08 5.91 13.80
N ALA A 133 2.10 6.75 13.48
CA ALA A 133 0.77 6.76 14.06
C ALA A 133 -0.28 6.82 12.94
N GLY A 134 -1.43 6.21 13.17
CA GLY A 134 -2.63 6.51 12.39
C GLY A 134 -3.42 7.58 13.15
N LEU A 135 -3.48 8.79 12.61
CA LEU A 135 -4.20 9.89 13.23
C LEU A 135 -5.71 9.61 13.33
N PRO A 136 -6.45 10.30 14.21
CA PRO A 136 -7.89 10.11 14.33
C PRO A 136 -8.62 10.39 13.01
N VAL A 137 -9.58 9.52 12.67
CA VAL A 137 -10.57 9.83 11.63
C VAL A 137 -11.56 10.83 12.21
N THR A 138 -11.80 11.95 11.53
CA THR A 138 -12.72 13.00 12.00
C THR A 138 -14.10 12.89 11.33
N ARG A 139 -14.18 12.30 10.13
CA ARG A 139 -15.45 12.02 9.43
C ARG A 139 -15.34 10.73 8.62
N GLY A 140 -16.41 9.95 8.52
CA GLY A 140 -16.45 8.72 7.74
C GLY A 140 -15.78 7.53 8.42
N VAL A 141 -15.33 6.56 7.62
CA VAL A 141 -14.65 5.34 8.08
C VAL A 141 -13.44 5.08 7.19
N LYS A 142 -12.27 4.84 7.80
CA LYS A 142 -11.03 4.49 7.10
C LYS A 142 -10.77 3.00 7.18
N TRP A 143 -10.54 2.37 6.03
CA TRP A 143 -10.17 0.96 5.88
C TRP A 143 -8.73 0.85 5.41
N VAL A 144 -7.96 -0.03 6.08
CA VAL A 144 -6.58 -0.34 5.70
C VAL A 144 -6.29 -1.83 5.84
N ALA A 145 -5.45 -2.35 4.95
CA ALA A 145 -4.79 -3.64 5.15
C ALA A 145 -3.31 -3.39 5.47
N THR A 146 -2.76 -4.16 6.42
CA THR A 146 -1.34 -4.05 6.79
C THR A 146 -0.67 -5.39 6.57
N ARG A 147 0.42 -5.39 5.81
CA ARG A 147 1.27 -6.56 5.64
C ARG A 147 2.65 -6.28 6.21
N TRP A 148 3.08 -7.13 7.14
CA TRP A 148 4.46 -7.16 7.60
C TRP A 148 5.23 -8.23 6.86
N ILE A 149 6.32 -7.83 6.19
CA ILE A 149 7.17 -8.71 5.40
C ILE A 149 8.41 -9.01 6.24
N ARG A 150 8.68 -10.30 6.45
CA ARG A 150 9.81 -10.78 7.25
C ARG A 150 11.01 -11.14 6.38
N GLY A 151 12.19 -11.23 7.00
CA GLY A 151 13.44 -11.55 6.30
C GLY A 151 13.61 -13.02 5.93
N ALA A 152 12.92 -13.91 6.65
CA ALA A 152 12.84 -15.33 6.36
C ALA A 152 11.36 -15.75 6.29
N PRO A 153 11.05 -16.89 5.64
CA PRO A 153 9.71 -17.47 5.63
C PRO A 153 9.12 -17.52 7.05
N TYR A 154 7.83 -17.26 7.14
CA TYR A 154 7.09 -17.26 8.39
C TYR A 154 5.84 -18.08 8.22
N ASP A 155 5.79 -19.20 8.94
CA ASP A 155 4.59 -20.02 9.04
C ASP A 155 3.78 -19.57 10.26
N PRO A 156 2.58 -19.00 10.08
CA PRO A 156 1.73 -18.64 11.20
C PRO A 156 1.22 -19.85 11.99
N TRP A 157 1.27 -21.07 11.42
CA TRP A 157 0.82 -22.32 12.05
C TRP A 157 1.97 -23.11 12.68
N SER A 158 3.22 -22.72 12.42
CA SER A 158 4.43 -23.23 13.06
C SER A 158 5.41 -22.09 13.30
N PRO A 159 5.17 -21.26 14.33
CA PRO A 159 6.09 -20.18 14.68
C PRO A 159 7.39 -20.76 15.24
N SER A 160 8.43 -20.80 14.41
CA SER A 160 9.81 -21.13 14.77
C SER A 160 10.50 -19.98 15.50
#